data_AF-A0A7V9D416-F1
#
_entry.id   AF-A0A7V9D416-F1
#
_cell.length_a   1.000
_cell.length_b   1.000
_cell.length_c   1.000
_cell.angle_alpha   90.00
_cell.angle_beta   90.00
_cell.angle_gamma   90.00
#
_symmetry.space_group_name_H-M   'P 1'
#
loop_
_entity.id
_entity.type
_entity.pdbx_description
1 polymer ?
#
loop_
_entity_poly.entity_id
_entity_poly.type
_entity_poly.pdbx_seq_one_letter_code
_entity_poly.pdbx_strand_id
1 'polypeptide(L)'
;MSIAERAGRAVEDVVASGRTDGFRINAEDFLSVRELGKAVTTRIEQRSASLANAAETVNQSFPERDAAGHFTNVFSPLVIPDQRFSLWPLPVGLVAILGLIASVGVVALNLLPGMTSMALMLVGPHFWLLLLAVGLVGWWRRSVVMVPDGCQALITRFGKLEQIVGPGRTTLFNPWKQVSYIVNTSREYPYNAPIREAPTASRVNASVDIFLQFRIEDPAEFVFTLGSVRGFSDKLENAISEVTRALIYEQRAETIYDLVGESTNAFLENLNQQFLPSVRFMNANITHAEPSSQEYRMDLAAPEMVRVAKEAYTYQYELQLRKEQNEGDLNKELAALRETLSAIRAEIATYQAQMDTARERETNRARAAARQRLVEAESTAKANAALLEAQALDIRAISSASAPEILEYRFQQEVLDRLGTVAGRLPQVVHLGASGDEPINFLQIAQRMIGMDNQSLYTTQDLQTIRERANTIQGRIRERSSEIERVMAEERSAGGAPERAPAAEEATADRVEEIRQSVTDERIQERVVRIGEDNGEQSSAPPQRPRPGNGTEPQGDEEVRS
;
A
#
# COMPACT_ATOMS: atom_id res chain seq x y z
N MET A 1 27.39 0.63 30.33
CA MET A 1 28.31 1.34 29.44
C MET A 1 28.24 0.67 28.08
N SER A 2 27.51 1.29 27.15
CA SER A 2 27.11 0.66 25.89
C SER A 2 28.28 0.63 24.90
N ILE A 3 28.22 -0.29 23.93
CA ILE A 3 29.23 -0.42 22.86
C ILE A 3 29.37 0.91 22.06
N ALA A 4 28.29 1.69 21.98
CA ALA A 4 28.28 3.03 21.38
C ALA A 4 29.18 4.03 22.13
N GLU A 5 29.24 3.98 23.45
CA GLU A 5 30.13 4.85 24.26
C GLU A 5 31.60 4.48 24.10
N ARG A 6 31.93 3.20 23.91
CA ARG A 6 33.32 2.78 23.62
C ARG A 6 33.75 3.15 22.20
N ALA A 7 32.85 3.07 21.22
CA ALA A 7 33.14 3.49 19.85
C ALA A 7 33.38 5.00 19.78
N GLY A 8 32.56 5.80 20.47
CA GLY A 8 32.74 7.26 20.55
C GLY A 8 34.11 7.66 21.12
N ARG A 9 34.52 7.04 22.24
CA ARG A 9 35.82 7.34 22.87
C ARG A 9 37.02 6.85 22.07
N ALA A 10 36.89 5.71 21.38
CA ALA A 10 37.97 5.22 20.52
C ALA A 10 38.21 6.14 19.31
N VAL A 11 37.14 6.73 18.77
CA VAL A 11 37.25 7.73 17.69
C VAL A 11 37.84 9.04 18.22
N GLU A 12 37.44 9.47 19.42
CA GLU A 12 37.93 10.70 20.05
C GLU A 12 39.42 10.60 20.44
N ASP A 13 39.89 9.46 20.95
CA ASP A 13 41.31 9.19 21.22
C ASP A 13 42.17 9.17 19.93
N VAL A 14 41.62 8.65 18.83
CA VAL A 14 42.33 8.62 17.54
C VAL A 14 42.44 10.03 16.96
N VAL A 15 41.40 10.85 17.07
CA VAL A 15 41.40 12.26 16.63
C VAL A 15 42.31 13.13 17.50
N ALA A 16 42.35 12.89 18.82
CA ALA A 16 43.19 13.64 19.75
C ALA A 16 44.69 13.28 19.65
N SER A 17 45.04 12.11 19.12
CA SER A 17 46.42 11.61 19.09
C SER A 17 47.36 12.25 18.06
N GLY A 18 46.90 13.20 17.24
CA GLY A 18 47.77 14.04 16.39
C GLY A 18 48.68 13.27 15.41
N ARG A 19 48.40 11.99 15.13
CA ARG A 19 49.25 11.11 14.31
C ARG A 19 48.84 11.04 12.83
N THR A 20 48.07 12.03 12.37
CA THR A 20 47.47 12.10 11.04
C THR A 20 47.94 13.34 10.27
N ASP A 21 49.24 13.61 10.26
CA ASP A 21 49.80 14.72 9.44
C ASP A 21 50.00 14.35 7.96
N GLY A 22 49.51 13.18 7.52
CA GLY A 22 49.66 12.70 6.14
C GLY A 22 48.38 12.23 5.44
N PHE A 23 47.23 12.27 6.11
CA PHE A 23 45.97 11.76 5.54
C PHE A 23 44.82 12.71 5.85
N ARG A 24 44.89 13.92 5.27
CA ARG A 24 43.72 14.81 5.16
C ARG A 24 42.87 14.32 4.01
N ILE A 25 41.92 13.44 4.34
CA ILE A 25 40.86 13.03 3.42
C ILE A 25 39.93 14.24 3.26
N ASN A 26 40.12 15.03 2.20
CA ASN A 26 39.20 16.11 1.88
C ASN A 26 37.93 15.50 1.28
N ALA A 27 36.77 15.81 1.85
CA ALA A 27 35.48 15.32 1.32
C ALA A 27 35.25 15.73 -0.15
N GLU A 28 35.92 16.80 -0.60
CA GLU A 28 35.90 17.31 -1.96
C GLU A 28 36.62 16.39 -2.97
N ASP A 29 37.59 15.56 -2.52
CA ASP A 29 38.28 14.57 -3.36
C ASP A 29 37.40 13.35 -3.71
N PHE A 30 36.22 13.23 -3.07
CA PHE A 30 35.27 12.14 -3.27
C PHE A 30 34.05 12.54 -4.09
N LEU A 31 33.97 13.79 -4.54
CA LEU A 31 32.87 14.23 -5.40
C LEU A 31 32.96 13.49 -6.74
N SER A 32 31.90 12.74 -7.05
CA SER A 32 31.85 11.99 -8.28
C SER A 32 31.71 12.95 -9.48
N VAL A 33 32.32 12.60 -10.62
CA VAL A 33 32.23 13.36 -11.90
C VAL A 33 30.77 13.67 -12.28
N ARG A 34 29.82 12.85 -11.82
CA ARG A 34 28.38 13.01 -12.03
C ARG A 34 27.73 14.08 -11.13
N GLU A 35 28.21 14.26 -9.90
CA GLU A 35 27.70 15.27 -8.96
C GLU A 35 28.18 16.69 -9.28
N LEU A 36 29.25 16.83 -10.07
CA LEU A 36 29.86 18.12 -10.40
C LEU A 36 29.11 18.92 -11.49
N GLY A 37 28.12 18.34 -12.17
CA GLY A 37 27.01 19.01 -12.88
C GLY A 37 27.33 20.09 -13.93
N LYS A 38 28.60 20.38 -14.19
CA LYS A 38 29.08 21.41 -15.13
C LYS A 38 30.25 20.85 -15.91
N ALA A 39 30.42 21.30 -17.15
CA ALA A 39 31.54 20.95 -18.02
C ALA A 39 32.86 21.10 -17.25
N VAL A 40 33.42 19.97 -16.82
CA VAL A 40 34.72 19.96 -16.14
C VAL A 40 35.74 20.18 -17.22
N THR A 41 36.29 21.39 -17.28
CA THR A 41 37.41 21.70 -18.17
C THR A 41 38.59 20.82 -17.76
N THR A 42 39.33 20.31 -18.74
CA THR A 42 40.59 19.60 -18.46
C THR A 42 41.77 20.50 -18.72
N ARG A 43 42.78 20.46 -17.84
CA ARG A 43 44.05 21.17 -18.04
C ARG A 43 45.20 20.17 -18.01
N ILE A 44 46.08 20.27 -19.00
CA ILE A 44 47.26 19.42 -19.08
C ILE A 44 48.42 20.18 -18.42
N GLU A 45 49.02 19.62 -17.38
CA GLU A 45 50.15 20.25 -16.71
C GLU A 45 51.39 19.35 -16.68
N GLN A 46 52.55 19.98 -16.59
CA GLN A 46 53.81 19.29 -16.41
C GLN A 46 54.23 19.40 -14.96
N ARG A 47 54.26 18.28 -14.24
CA ARG A 47 54.74 18.24 -12.84
C ARG A 47 56.16 17.72 -12.73
N SER A 48 56.89 18.21 -11.73
CA SER A 48 58.12 17.58 -11.29
C SER A 48 57.82 16.62 -10.14
N ALA A 49 58.44 15.44 -10.16
CA ALA A 49 58.28 14.47 -9.08
C ALA A 49 59.56 13.66 -8.89
N SER A 50 59.72 13.03 -7.72
CA SER A 50 60.84 12.10 -7.53
C SER A 50 60.67 10.87 -8.43
N LEU A 51 61.77 10.23 -8.84
CA LEU A 51 61.74 9.01 -9.65
C LEU A 51 60.86 7.89 -9.06
N ALA A 52 60.79 7.81 -7.73
CA ALA A 52 59.95 6.83 -7.03
C ALA A 52 58.45 7.15 -7.14
N ASN A 53 58.09 8.44 -7.13
CA ASN A 53 56.70 8.89 -7.18
C ASN A 53 56.24 9.24 -8.60
N ALA A 54 57.14 9.20 -9.59
CA ALA A 54 56.83 9.54 -10.98
C ALA A 54 55.71 8.66 -11.54
N ALA A 55 55.68 7.37 -11.19
CA ALA A 55 54.60 6.46 -11.58
C ALA A 55 53.24 6.93 -11.06
N GLU A 56 53.19 7.30 -9.78
CA GLU A 56 51.97 7.75 -9.11
C GLU A 56 51.51 9.10 -9.67
N THR A 57 52.42 10.05 -9.85
CA THR A 57 52.11 11.40 -10.35
C THR A 57 51.63 11.36 -11.81
N VAL A 58 52.17 10.48 -12.65
CA VAL A 58 51.70 10.31 -14.04
C VAL A 58 50.34 9.59 -14.11
N ASN A 59 50.04 8.77 -13.11
CA ASN A 59 48.82 7.97 -13.04
C ASN A 59 47.67 8.65 -12.27
N GLN A 60 47.92 9.67 -11.47
CA GLN A 60 46.89 10.43 -10.77
C GLN A 60 46.39 11.63 -11.60
N SER A 61 45.08 11.85 -11.57
CA SER A 61 44.44 13.09 -12.01
C SER A 61 43.90 13.81 -10.77
N PHE A 62 44.20 15.10 -10.64
CA PHE A 62 43.81 15.88 -9.48
C PHE A 62 42.71 16.87 -9.88
N PRO A 63 41.57 16.91 -9.17
CA PRO A 63 40.63 18.00 -9.32
C PRO A 63 41.25 19.27 -8.69
N GLU A 64 41.51 20.28 -9.52
CA GLU A 64 41.98 21.59 -9.05
C GLU A 64 40.89 22.64 -9.31
N ARG A 65 40.73 23.56 -8.35
CA ARG A 65 39.75 24.63 -8.48
C ARG A 65 40.41 25.83 -9.14
N ASP A 66 39.91 26.22 -10.30
CA ASP A 66 40.40 27.40 -11.01
C ASP A 66 40.06 28.69 -10.24
N ALA A 67 40.74 29.81 -10.55
CA ALA A 67 40.54 31.09 -9.85
C ALA A 67 39.09 31.61 -9.91
N ALA A 68 38.30 31.15 -10.89
CA ALA A 68 36.88 31.44 -11.06
C ALA A 68 35.94 30.49 -10.29
N GLY A 69 36.47 29.56 -9.48
CA GLY A 69 35.71 28.63 -8.65
C GLY A 69 35.22 27.35 -9.35
N HIS A 70 35.55 27.15 -10.64
CA HIS A 70 35.22 25.97 -11.43
C HIS A 70 36.20 24.82 -11.18
N PHE A 71 35.71 23.58 -11.12
CA PHE A 71 36.56 22.39 -11.01
C PHE A 71 37.18 22.05 -12.37
N THR A 72 38.50 21.94 -12.40
CA THR A 72 39.30 21.58 -13.57
C THR A 72 40.07 20.30 -13.26
N ASN A 73 39.90 19.26 -14.09
CA ASN A 73 40.68 18.03 -13.93
C ASN A 73 42.07 18.25 -14.52
N VAL A 74 43.09 18.23 -13.66
CA VAL A 74 44.49 18.35 -14.04
C VAL A 74 45.12 16.97 -14.13
N PHE A 75 45.69 16.65 -15.29
CA PHE A 75 46.45 15.42 -15.48
C PHE A 75 47.85 15.72 -16.03
N SER A 76 48.83 14.92 -15.59
CA SER A 76 50.24 15.09 -15.93
C SER A 76 50.74 13.89 -16.74
N PRO A 77 50.65 13.92 -18.08
CA PRO A 77 51.08 12.79 -18.91
C PRO A 77 52.60 12.63 -18.94
N LEU A 78 53.31 13.68 -18.51
CA LEU A 78 54.75 13.77 -18.43
C LEU A 78 55.18 14.24 -17.04
N VAL A 79 56.22 13.62 -16.50
CA VAL A 79 56.89 14.07 -15.29
C VAL A 79 58.36 14.38 -15.55
N ILE A 80 58.82 15.51 -15.04
CA ILE A 80 60.26 15.81 -14.95
C ILE A 80 60.77 15.24 -13.63
N PRO A 81 61.69 14.25 -13.64
CA PRO A 81 62.23 13.72 -12.41
C PRO A 81 63.09 14.78 -11.70
N ASP A 82 62.78 15.05 -10.44
CA ASP A 82 63.58 15.94 -9.59
C ASP A 82 64.93 15.28 -9.30
N GLN A 83 65.95 15.74 -10.00
CA GLN A 83 67.32 15.35 -9.70
C GLN A 83 67.88 16.30 -8.65
N ARG A 84 67.76 15.88 -7.39
CA ARG A 84 68.62 16.46 -6.35
C ARG A 84 70.05 16.15 -6.77
N PHE A 85 70.83 17.17 -7.15
CA PHE A 85 72.28 17.05 -7.25
C PHE A 85 72.74 16.32 -6.00
N SER A 86 73.08 15.05 -6.14
CA SER A 86 73.32 14.23 -4.97
C SER A 86 74.60 14.76 -4.38
N LEU A 87 74.51 15.46 -3.25
CA LEU A 87 75.66 16.03 -2.55
C LEU A 87 76.57 14.93 -1.99
N TRP A 88 76.26 13.64 -2.16
CA TRP A 88 77.04 12.51 -1.65
C TRP A 88 78.49 12.36 -2.12
N PRO A 89 78.90 12.70 -3.36
CA PRO A 89 80.33 12.66 -3.68
C PRO A 89 81.09 13.73 -2.88
N LEU A 90 80.43 14.74 -2.30
CA LEU A 90 81.08 15.75 -1.44
C LEU A 90 81.58 15.19 -0.11
N PRO A 91 80.79 14.52 0.76
CA PRO A 91 81.32 13.93 1.98
C PRO A 91 82.32 12.81 1.68
N VAL A 92 82.12 12.00 0.63
CA VAL A 92 83.11 10.98 0.23
C VAL A 92 84.42 11.62 -0.23
N GLY A 93 84.34 12.69 -1.03
CA GLY A 93 85.49 13.48 -1.47
C GLY A 93 86.18 14.21 -0.31
N LEU A 94 85.42 14.76 0.64
CA LEU A 94 85.94 15.43 1.83
C LEU A 94 86.66 14.42 2.75
N VAL A 95 86.08 13.23 2.96
CA VAL A 95 86.73 12.14 3.70
C VAL A 95 87.99 11.65 2.97
N ALA A 96 87.99 11.62 1.63
CA ALA A 96 89.19 11.29 0.85
C ALA A 96 90.29 12.35 1.00
N ILE A 97 89.94 13.65 0.99
CA ILE A 97 90.88 14.75 1.22
C ILE A 97 91.43 14.71 2.65
N LEU A 98 90.58 14.54 3.66
CA LEU A 98 91.00 14.39 5.05
C LEU A 98 91.87 13.15 5.26
N GLY A 99 91.52 12.03 4.63
CA GLY A 99 92.32 10.81 4.61
C GLY A 99 93.68 11.00 3.95
N LEU A 100 93.75 11.80 2.87
CA LEU A 100 95.01 12.16 2.21
C LEU A 100 95.89 13.03 3.11
N ILE A 101 95.33 14.08 3.72
CA ILE A 101 96.04 14.94 4.69
C ILE A 101 96.53 14.11 5.88
N ALA A 102 95.69 13.23 6.42
CA ALA A 102 96.05 12.36 7.52
C ALA A 102 97.15 11.36 7.11
N SER A 103 97.09 10.76 5.90
CA SER A 103 98.11 9.85 5.41
C SER A 103 99.48 10.52 5.26
N VAL A 104 99.52 11.77 4.79
CA VAL A 104 100.74 12.59 4.75
C VAL A 104 101.23 12.88 6.18
N GLY A 105 100.33 13.18 7.10
CA GLY A 105 100.62 13.35 8.53
C GLY A 105 101.20 12.08 9.18
N VAL A 106 100.70 10.88 8.84
CA VAL A 106 101.23 9.60 9.33
C VAL A 106 102.61 9.31 8.76
N VAL A 107 102.90 9.67 7.51
CA VAL A 107 104.24 9.57 6.92
C VAL A 107 105.22 10.53 7.63
N ALA A 108 104.78 11.74 7.99
CA ALA A 108 105.59 12.67 8.78
C ALA A 108 105.77 12.22 10.24
N LEU A 109 104.75 11.63 10.85
CA LEU A 109 104.76 11.14 12.24
C LEU A 109 105.48 9.79 12.41
N ASN A 110 105.73 9.06 11.32
CA ASN A 110 106.55 7.83 11.29
C ASN A 110 108.00 8.05 11.78
N LEU A 111 108.42 9.30 11.96
CA LEU A 111 109.70 9.68 12.58
C LEU A 111 109.72 9.50 14.12
N LEU A 112 108.56 9.31 14.76
CA LEU A 112 108.43 9.15 16.22
C LEU A 112 108.11 7.68 16.59
N PRO A 113 109.00 6.98 17.32
CA PRO A 113 108.79 5.57 17.68
C PRO A 113 107.65 5.41 18.71
N GLY A 114 106.65 4.58 18.39
CA GLY A 114 105.54 4.19 19.27
C GLY A 114 104.14 4.68 18.85
N MET A 115 104.03 5.76 18.07
CA MET A 115 102.73 6.26 17.55
C MET A 115 102.34 5.65 16.19
N THR A 116 103.25 4.91 15.57
CA THR A 116 103.11 4.40 14.20
C THR A 116 102.06 3.31 14.04
N SER A 117 101.89 2.42 15.01
CA SER A 117 100.95 1.30 14.94
C SER A 117 99.48 1.77 14.96
N MET A 118 99.15 2.75 15.79
CA MET A 118 97.78 3.27 15.90
C MET A 118 97.38 4.13 14.70
N ALA A 119 98.33 4.91 14.16
CA ALA A 119 98.12 5.76 12.99
C ALA A 119 97.97 4.96 11.68
N LEU A 120 98.77 3.90 11.48
CA LEU A 120 98.64 2.99 10.34
C LEU A 120 97.33 2.17 10.38
N MET A 121 96.81 1.87 11.57
CA MET A 121 95.56 1.12 11.71
C MET A 121 94.33 1.95 11.31
N LEU A 122 94.31 3.26 11.60
CA LEU A 122 93.21 4.16 11.22
C LEU A 122 93.27 4.61 9.76
N VAL A 123 94.45 4.93 9.21
CA VAL A 123 94.62 5.56 7.88
C VAL A 123 95.48 4.68 6.96
N GLY A 124 95.44 3.38 7.17
CA GLY A 124 96.18 2.39 6.37
C GLY A 124 95.55 2.09 5.00
N PRO A 125 96.10 1.11 4.25
CA PRO A 125 95.53 0.67 2.98
C PRO A 125 94.08 0.17 3.11
N HIS A 126 93.69 -0.32 4.28
CA HIS A 126 92.31 -0.73 4.58
C HIS A 126 91.33 0.45 4.54
N PHE A 127 91.73 1.66 4.97
CA PHE A 127 90.90 2.86 4.89
C PHE A 127 90.59 3.24 3.44
N TRP A 128 91.62 3.24 2.58
CA TRP A 128 91.45 3.54 1.15
C TRP A 128 90.63 2.48 0.42
N LEU A 129 90.81 1.19 0.77
CA LEU A 129 89.96 0.10 0.24
C LEU A 129 88.50 0.26 0.69
N LEU A 130 88.26 0.63 1.95
CA LEU A 130 86.91 0.86 2.46
C LEU A 130 86.27 2.09 1.80
N LEU A 131 87.02 3.18 1.63
CA LEU A 131 86.56 4.39 0.94
C LEU A 131 86.23 4.10 -0.52
N LEU A 132 87.09 3.35 -1.22
CA LEU A 132 86.84 2.90 -2.59
C LEU A 132 85.61 1.99 -2.65
N ALA A 133 85.46 1.04 -1.73
CA ALA A 133 84.28 0.18 -1.64
C ALA A 133 82.99 0.99 -1.40
N VAL A 134 83.00 1.94 -0.46
CA VAL A 134 81.86 2.83 -0.18
C VAL A 134 81.56 3.73 -1.38
N GLY A 135 82.57 4.25 -2.05
CA GLY A 135 82.44 5.05 -3.27
C GLY A 135 81.83 4.25 -4.41
N LEU A 136 82.32 3.02 -4.64
CA LEU A 136 81.91 2.15 -5.73
C LEU A 136 80.52 1.54 -5.49
N VAL A 137 80.21 1.14 -4.26
CA VAL A 137 78.86 0.72 -3.84
C VAL A 137 77.88 1.90 -3.92
N GLY A 138 78.28 3.09 -3.46
CA GLY A 138 77.47 4.30 -3.54
C GLY A 138 77.18 4.73 -4.98
N TRP A 139 78.16 4.59 -5.88
CA TRP A 139 78.01 4.81 -7.31
C TRP A 139 77.09 3.77 -7.94
N TRP A 140 77.35 2.47 -7.71
CA TRP A 140 76.52 1.37 -8.24
C TRP A 140 75.05 1.50 -7.83
N ARG A 141 74.77 1.72 -6.54
CA ARG A 141 73.39 1.83 -6.04
C ARG A 141 72.61 2.97 -6.70
N ARG A 142 73.29 4.01 -7.18
CA ARG A 142 72.67 5.15 -7.86
C ARG A 142 72.60 5.01 -9.36
N SER A 143 73.52 4.26 -9.96
CA SER A 143 73.49 3.96 -11.38
C SER A 143 72.27 3.13 -11.77
N VAL A 144 71.62 2.43 -10.84
CA VAL A 144 70.39 1.68 -11.12
C VAL A 144 69.16 2.57 -10.94
N VAL A 145 68.44 2.83 -12.03
CA VAL A 145 67.17 3.55 -12.01
C VAL A 145 66.06 2.60 -12.47
N MET A 146 64.92 2.64 -11.79
CA MET A 146 63.74 1.88 -12.19
C MET A 146 62.81 2.79 -13.00
N VAL A 147 62.47 2.36 -14.22
CA VAL A 147 61.39 2.95 -15.01
C VAL A 147 60.10 2.21 -14.68
N PRO A 148 59.03 2.91 -14.27
CA PRO A 148 57.75 2.30 -13.96
C PRO A 148 57.11 1.58 -15.15
N ASP A 149 56.24 0.61 -14.87
CA ASP A 149 55.51 -0.13 -15.89
C ASP A 149 54.57 0.79 -16.70
N GLY A 150 54.51 0.58 -18.01
CA GLY A 150 53.71 1.40 -18.93
C GLY A 150 54.28 2.78 -19.25
N CYS A 151 55.37 3.17 -18.58
CA CYS A 151 56.10 4.41 -18.83
C CYS A 151 57.37 4.16 -19.67
N GLN A 152 57.75 5.17 -20.44
CA GLN A 152 59.04 5.24 -21.12
C GLN A 152 59.85 6.40 -20.56
N ALA A 153 61.14 6.17 -20.34
CA ALA A 153 62.08 7.16 -19.85
C ALA A 153 62.96 7.66 -20.98
N LEU A 154 63.05 8.98 -21.11
CA LEU A 154 63.95 9.66 -22.05
C LEU A 154 65.25 10.00 -21.34
N ILE A 155 66.34 9.36 -21.77
CA ILE A 155 67.67 9.61 -21.24
C ILE A 155 68.35 10.63 -22.14
N THR A 156 68.73 11.76 -21.54
CA THR A 156 69.48 12.80 -22.22
C THR A 156 70.90 12.91 -21.68
N ARG A 157 71.79 13.38 -22.54
CA ARG A 157 73.15 13.78 -22.20
C ARG A 157 73.34 15.22 -22.64
N PHE A 158 73.53 16.13 -21.68
CA PHE A 158 73.60 17.57 -21.94
C PHE A 158 72.42 18.10 -22.79
N GLY A 159 71.20 17.61 -22.51
CA GLY A 159 69.98 18.04 -23.21
C GLY A 159 69.76 17.42 -24.59
N LYS A 160 70.68 16.61 -25.11
CA LYS A 160 70.46 15.81 -26.34
C LYS A 160 69.92 14.43 -25.99
N LEU A 161 68.88 13.99 -26.70
CA LEU A 161 68.33 12.64 -26.57
C LEU A 161 69.40 11.61 -27.00
N GLU A 162 69.70 10.66 -26.12
CA GLU A 162 70.62 9.57 -26.42
C GLU A 162 69.89 8.24 -26.57
N GLN A 163 68.91 7.98 -25.70
CA GLN A 163 68.18 6.72 -25.70
C GLN A 163 66.78 6.87 -25.11
N ILE A 164 65.83 6.13 -25.69
CA ILE A 164 64.50 5.89 -25.13
C ILE A 164 64.54 4.51 -24.48
N VAL A 165 64.14 4.42 -23.21
CA VAL A 165 64.17 3.17 -22.45
C VAL A 165 62.76 2.81 -22.00
N GLY A 166 62.38 1.56 -22.28
CA GLY A 166 61.09 1.00 -21.87
C GLY A 166 61.01 0.66 -20.37
N PRO A 167 59.90 0.06 -19.92
CA PRO A 167 59.67 -0.26 -18.51
C PRO A 167 60.71 -1.26 -17.99
N GLY A 168 61.16 -1.07 -16.75
CA GLY A 168 62.13 -1.95 -16.09
C GLY A 168 63.36 -1.26 -15.52
N ARG A 169 64.31 -2.05 -15.04
CA ARG A 169 65.56 -1.56 -14.43
C ARG A 169 66.57 -1.21 -15.52
N THR A 170 66.95 0.06 -15.59
CA THR A 170 67.99 0.55 -16.49
C THR A 170 69.19 1.07 -15.70
N THR A 171 70.39 0.79 -16.21
CA THR A 171 71.65 1.16 -15.58
C THR A 171 72.27 2.34 -16.29
N LEU A 172 72.29 3.50 -15.62
CA LEU A 172 73.02 4.69 -16.04
C LEU A 172 74.42 4.65 -15.43
N PHE A 173 75.36 4.01 -16.13
CA PHE A 173 76.77 3.95 -15.70
C PHE A 173 77.48 5.30 -15.83
N ASN A 174 77.04 6.15 -16.76
CA ASN A 174 77.69 7.43 -17.00
C ASN A 174 77.02 8.54 -16.17
N PRO A 175 77.77 9.27 -15.32
CA PRO A 175 77.22 10.32 -14.45
C PRO A 175 76.70 11.55 -15.20
N TRP A 176 77.05 11.73 -16.48
CA TRP A 176 76.53 12.81 -17.33
C TRP A 176 75.24 12.42 -18.08
N LYS A 177 74.80 11.16 -17.97
CA LYS A 177 73.51 10.72 -18.49
C LYS A 177 72.46 10.90 -17.42
N GLN A 178 71.31 11.42 -17.81
CA GLN A 178 70.26 11.74 -16.87
C GLN A 178 68.89 11.39 -17.46
N VAL A 179 67.98 10.92 -16.62
CA VAL A 179 66.57 10.76 -17.02
C VAL A 179 65.96 12.14 -17.00
N SER A 180 65.59 12.70 -18.16
CA SER A 180 65.03 14.05 -18.22
C SER A 180 63.51 14.07 -18.18
N TYR A 181 62.88 13.00 -18.67
CA TYR A 181 61.44 12.95 -18.87
C TYR A 181 60.94 11.51 -18.72
N ILE A 182 59.81 11.34 -18.03
CA ILE A 182 59.10 10.07 -17.92
C ILE A 182 57.69 10.29 -18.45
N VAL A 183 57.34 9.55 -19.50
CA VAL A 183 56.07 9.67 -20.21
C VAL A 183 55.33 8.36 -20.13
N ASN A 184 54.02 8.39 -19.92
CA ASN A 184 53.19 7.19 -20.01
C ASN A 184 52.61 7.04 -21.43
N THR A 185 53.01 5.96 -22.10
CA THR A 185 52.61 5.60 -23.47
C THR A 185 51.42 4.63 -23.48
N SER A 186 51.15 3.98 -22.34
CA SER A 186 50.16 2.91 -22.24
C SER A 186 48.75 3.42 -21.95
N ARG A 187 48.65 4.56 -21.25
CA ARG A 187 47.40 5.16 -20.79
C ARG A 187 46.77 6.06 -21.85
N GLU A 188 45.44 6.05 -21.88
CA GLU A 188 44.61 7.00 -22.61
C GLU A 188 44.17 8.13 -21.68
N TYR A 189 44.35 9.36 -22.15
CA TYR A 189 44.06 10.58 -21.42
C TYR A 189 42.78 11.21 -21.96
N PRO A 190 41.74 11.38 -21.11
CA PRO A 190 40.55 12.11 -21.49
C PRO A 190 40.80 13.62 -21.48
N TYR A 191 40.37 14.30 -22.54
CA TYR A 191 40.48 15.74 -22.72
C TYR A 191 39.11 16.31 -23.10
N ASN A 192 38.59 17.21 -22.28
CA ASN A 192 37.39 17.95 -22.57
C ASN A 192 37.78 19.31 -23.15
N ALA A 193 37.50 19.51 -24.44
CA ALA A 193 37.82 20.75 -25.12
C ALA A 193 36.88 21.87 -24.65
N PRO A 194 37.37 23.12 -24.53
CA PRO A 194 36.51 24.25 -24.19
C PRO A 194 35.48 24.49 -25.29
N ILE A 195 34.30 24.98 -24.89
CA ILE A 195 33.19 25.36 -25.78
C ILE A 195 33.69 26.33 -26.85
N ARG A 196 33.46 26.01 -28.14
CA ARG A 196 33.81 26.90 -29.26
C ARG A 196 32.57 27.31 -30.02
N GLU A 197 32.52 28.60 -30.34
CA GLU A 197 31.46 29.20 -31.14
C GLU A 197 31.98 29.52 -32.56
N ALA A 198 31.22 29.10 -33.56
CA ALA A 198 31.48 29.41 -34.96
C ALA A 198 30.17 29.58 -35.75
N PRO A 199 30.16 30.36 -36.84
CA PRO A 199 28.99 30.46 -37.70
C PRO A 199 28.82 29.22 -38.57
N THR A 200 27.60 28.70 -38.62
CA THR A 200 27.17 27.57 -39.47
C THR A 200 27.03 27.96 -40.94
N ALA A 201 26.78 26.98 -41.82
CA ALA A 201 26.41 27.23 -43.22
C ALA A 201 25.20 28.18 -43.35
N SER A 202 24.29 28.14 -42.37
CA SER A 202 23.10 28.99 -42.27
C SER A 202 23.38 30.39 -41.69
N ARG A 203 24.66 30.72 -41.42
CA ARG A 203 25.12 31.99 -40.80
C ARG A 203 24.58 32.25 -39.39
N VAL A 204 24.16 31.20 -38.68
CA VAL A 204 23.82 31.27 -37.26
C VAL A 204 25.00 30.72 -36.47
N ASN A 205 25.38 31.39 -35.38
CA ASN A 205 26.44 30.91 -34.51
C ASN A 205 25.97 29.64 -33.78
N ALA A 206 26.82 28.62 -33.73
CA ALA A 206 26.60 27.39 -32.99
C ALA A 206 27.78 27.15 -32.04
N SER A 207 27.47 26.61 -30.86
CA SER A 207 28.43 26.18 -29.86
C SER A 207 28.50 24.67 -29.84
N VAL A 208 29.71 24.11 -29.92
CA VAL A 208 29.95 22.66 -29.89
C VAL A 208 30.99 22.32 -28.84
N ASP A 209 30.68 21.30 -28.05
CA ASP A 209 31.54 20.74 -27.00
C ASP A 209 32.02 19.36 -27.43
N ILE A 210 33.34 19.15 -27.36
CA ILE A 210 33.98 17.94 -27.84
C ILE A 210 34.79 17.29 -26.72
N PHE A 211 34.56 16.00 -26.55
CA PHE A 211 35.33 15.14 -25.68
C PHE A 211 36.26 14.24 -26.49
N LEU A 212 37.55 14.25 -26.14
CA LEU A 212 38.61 13.56 -26.85
C LEU A 212 39.34 12.61 -25.93
N GLN A 213 39.84 11.50 -26.48
CA GLN A 213 40.73 10.59 -25.79
C GLN A 213 41.98 10.41 -26.62
N PHE A 214 43.15 10.70 -26.04
CA PHE A 214 44.42 10.59 -26.73
C PHE A 214 45.42 9.75 -25.94
N ARG A 215 46.38 9.16 -26.64
CA ARG A 215 47.54 8.50 -26.05
C ARG A 215 48.81 9.00 -26.71
N ILE A 216 49.90 9.00 -25.95
CA ILE A 216 51.21 9.33 -26.50
C ILE A 216 51.77 8.07 -27.18
N GLU A 217 52.20 8.19 -28.43
CA GLU A 217 52.75 7.06 -29.21
C GLU A 217 54.27 7.10 -29.21
N ASP A 218 54.87 8.21 -29.64
CA ASP A 218 56.31 8.45 -29.55
C ASP A 218 56.64 9.53 -28.50
N PRO A 219 57.26 9.16 -27.36
CA PRO A 219 57.62 10.14 -26.33
C PRO A 219 58.73 11.10 -26.76
N ALA A 220 59.61 10.72 -27.69
CA ALA A 220 60.70 11.59 -28.13
C ALA A 220 60.17 12.77 -28.95
N GLU A 221 59.34 12.48 -29.95
CA GLU A 221 58.67 13.50 -30.76
C GLU A 221 57.76 14.38 -29.89
N PHE A 222 56.98 13.79 -28.98
CA PHE A 222 56.14 14.56 -28.06
C PHE A 222 56.91 15.60 -27.23
N VAL A 223 58.09 15.26 -26.71
CA VAL A 223 58.85 16.19 -25.86
C VAL A 223 59.64 17.21 -26.70
N PHE A 224 60.33 16.76 -27.75
CA PHE A 224 61.31 17.59 -28.45
C PHE A 224 60.76 18.35 -29.66
N THR A 225 59.76 17.82 -30.36
CA THR A 225 59.18 18.51 -31.55
C THR A 225 57.88 19.23 -31.21
N LEU A 226 57.02 18.61 -30.40
CA LEU A 226 55.75 19.21 -29.99
C LEU A 226 55.88 20.18 -28.81
N GLY A 227 57.03 20.16 -28.12
CA GLY A 227 57.32 21.08 -27.03
C GLY A 227 56.69 20.66 -25.70
N SER A 228 56.69 19.35 -25.41
CA SER A 228 56.17 18.80 -24.16
C SER A 228 54.66 19.10 -23.98
N VAL A 229 54.17 19.09 -22.75
CA VAL A 229 52.76 19.32 -22.39
C VAL A 229 52.26 20.69 -22.84
N ARG A 230 53.05 21.76 -22.65
CA ARG A 230 52.61 23.12 -22.93
C ARG A 230 52.43 23.37 -24.42
N GLY A 231 53.44 23.01 -25.23
CA GLY A 231 53.36 23.13 -26.68
C GLY A 231 52.28 22.23 -27.28
N PHE A 232 52.10 21.03 -26.73
CA PHE A 232 50.98 20.17 -27.12
C PHE A 232 49.62 20.81 -26.83
N SER A 233 49.40 21.32 -25.62
CA SER A 233 48.13 21.96 -25.24
C SER A 233 47.79 23.13 -26.16
N ASP A 234 48.76 24.02 -26.41
CA ASP A 234 48.56 25.19 -27.27
C ASP A 234 48.26 24.77 -28.73
N LYS A 235 48.97 23.77 -29.25
CA LYS A 235 48.73 23.24 -30.60
C LYS A 235 47.38 22.52 -30.69
N LEU A 236 47.03 21.75 -29.67
CA LEU A 236 45.75 21.03 -29.57
C LEU A 236 44.58 22.00 -29.55
N GLU A 237 44.66 23.06 -28.75
CA GLU A 237 43.62 24.08 -28.67
C GLU A 237 43.39 24.76 -30.03
N ASN A 238 44.47 25.11 -30.72
CA ASN A 238 44.41 25.72 -32.05
C ASN A 238 43.86 24.74 -33.11
N ALA A 239 44.32 23.48 -33.09
CA ALA A 239 43.88 22.47 -34.04
C ALA A 239 42.40 22.12 -33.83
N ILE A 240 41.95 21.91 -32.59
CA ILE A 240 40.53 21.70 -32.28
C ILE A 240 39.72 22.92 -32.72
N SER A 241 40.17 24.14 -32.42
CA SER A 241 39.48 25.36 -32.84
C SER A 241 39.26 25.39 -34.36
N GLU A 242 40.29 25.05 -35.14
CA GLU A 242 40.20 25.03 -36.60
C GLU A 242 39.29 23.90 -37.13
N VAL A 243 39.48 22.67 -36.66
CA VAL A 243 38.72 21.52 -37.14
C VAL A 243 37.25 21.61 -36.68
N THR A 244 36.98 22.06 -35.46
CA THR A 244 35.62 22.31 -34.97
C THR A 244 34.95 23.43 -35.75
N ARG A 245 35.68 24.50 -36.10
CA ARG A 245 35.15 25.55 -36.99
C ARG A 245 34.78 24.98 -38.35
N ALA A 246 35.67 24.23 -38.99
CA ALA A 246 35.39 23.59 -40.27
C ALA A 246 34.16 22.68 -40.20
N LEU A 247 34.05 21.87 -39.14
CA LEU A 247 32.87 21.02 -38.87
C LEU A 247 31.59 21.85 -38.76
N ILE A 248 31.59 22.94 -37.99
CA ILE A 248 30.41 23.81 -37.82
C ILE A 248 30.05 24.50 -39.13
N TYR A 249 31.03 24.94 -39.92
CA TYR A 249 30.82 25.62 -41.20
C TYR A 249 30.12 24.74 -42.23
N GLU A 250 30.42 23.44 -42.27
CA GLU A 250 29.80 22.50 -43.20
C GLU A 250 28.36 22.16 -42.81
N GLN A 251 28.00 22.35 -41.55
CA GLN A 251 26.73 21.94 -40.99
C GLN A 251 25.67 23.06 -41.06
N ARG A 252 24.42 22.66 -41.31
CA ARG A 252 23.26 23.58 -41.26
C ARG A 252 22.82 23.75 -39.82
N ALA A 253 22.34 24.95 -39.46
CA ALA A 253 21.92 25.25 -38.10
C ALA A 253 20.79 24.32 -37.58
N GLU A 254 19.94 23.82 -38.47
CA GLU A 254 18.87 22.84 -38.18
C GLU A 254 19.40 21.47 -37.76
N THR A 255 20.55 21.05 -38.31
CA THR A 255 21.15 19.71 -38.14
C THR A 255 22.22 19.70 -37.03
N ILE A 256 22.47 20.83 -36.37
CA ILE A 256 23.49 20.92 -35.31
C ILE A 256 23.18 19.98 -34.14
N TYR A 257 21.91 19.75 -33.82
CA TYR A 257 21.53 18.81 -32.76
C TYR A 257 21.83 17.35 -33.13
N ASP A 258 21.83 17.02 -34.41
CA ASP A 258 22.08 15.66 -34.91
C ASP A 258 23.57 15.29 -34.86
N LEU A 259 24.47 16.28 -34.71
CA LEU A 259 25.91 16.05 -34.51
C LEU A 259 26.21 15.27 -33.22
N VAL A 260 25.31 15.33 -32.23
CA VAL A 260 25.47 14.60 -30.97
C VAL A 260 25.22 13.11 -31.22
N GLY A 261 26.31 12.35 -31.32
CA GLY A 261 26.28 10.92 -31.61
C GLY A 261 26.53 10.56 -33.08
N GLU A 262 26.75 11.53 -33.95
CA GLU A 262 27.25 11.29 -35.30
C GLU A 262 28.71 10.80 -35.26
N SER A 263 29.12 10.03 -36.27
CA SER A 263 30.46 9.46 -36.32
C SER A 263 31.54 10.53 -36.55
N THR A 264 32.28 10.87 -35.50
CA THR A 264 33.41 11.83 -35.52
C THR A 264 34.70 11.25 -36.14
N ASN A 265 34.62 10.25 -37.02
CA ASN A 265 35.79 9.56 -37.58
C ASN A 265 36.65 10.47 -38.48
N ALA A 266 36.01 11.25 -39.35
CA ALA A 266 36.72 12.20 -40.23
C ALA A 266 37.44 13.30 -39.42
N PHE A 267 36.80 13.76 -38.34
CA PHE A 267 37.41 14.69 -37.39
C PHE A 267 38.65 14.07 -36.72
N LEU A 268 38.54 12.83 -36.24
CA LEU A 268 39.65 12.09 -35.65
C LEU A 268 40.81 11.88 -36.62
N GLU A 269 40.52 11.57 -37.89
CA GLU A 269 41.54 11.36 -38.91
C GLU A 269 42.32 12.65 -39.20
N ASN A 270 41.61 13.78 -39.35
CA ASN A 270 42.25 15.09 -39.52
C ASN A 270 43.14 15.47 -38.33
N LEU A 271 42.70 15.20 -37.09
CA LEU A 271 43.54 15.40 -35.92
C LEU A 271 44.75 14.46 -35.92
N ASN A 272 44.56 13.17 -36.21
CA ASN A 272 45.65 12.21 -36.25
C ASN A 272 46.71 12.57 -37.31
N GLN A 273 46.31 13.10 -38.47
CA GLN A 273 47.26 13.57 -39.49
C GLN A 273 48.17 14.72 -39.00
N GLN A 274 47.69 15.57 -38.09
CA GLN A 274 48.45 16.73 -37.58
C GLN A 274 49.36 16.43 -36.37
N PHE A 275 49.06 15.35 -35.64
CA PHE A 275 49.72 15.00 -34.37
C PHE A 275 50.52 13.70 -34.42
N LEU A 276 50.34 12.86 -35.44
CA LEU A 276 51.24 11.72 -35.68
C LEU A 276 52.59 12.21 -36.20
N PRO A 277 53.72 11.61 -35.76
CA PRO A 277 53.83 10.39 -34.94
C PRO A 277 53.80 10.60 -33.41
N SER A 278 53.69 11.84 -32.91
CA SER A 278 53.82 12.14 -31.47
C SER A 278 52.66 11.62 -30.61
N VAL A 279 51.42 11.93 -31.02
CA VAL A 279 50.20 11.65 -30.25
C VAL A 279 49.15 11.06 -31.18
N ARG A 280 48.42 10.06 -30.68
CA ARG A 280 47.32 9.43 -31.40
C ARG A 280 46.01 9.61 -30.64
N PHE A 281 45.00 10.12 -31.33
CA PHE A 281 43.62 10.22 -30.83
C PHE A 281 42.89 8.91 -31.10
N MET A 282 42.34 8.33 -30.04
CA MET A 282 41.61 7.05 -30.05
C MET A 282 40.13 7.25 -30.33
N ASN A 283 39.54 8.24 -29.65
CA ASN A 283 38.11 8.49 -29.71
C ASN A 283 37.82 10.00 -29.59
N ALA A 284 36.78 10.44 -30.28
CA ALA A 284 36.23 11.78 -30.21
C ALA A 284 34.72 11.65 -30.20
N ASN A 285 34.07 12.30 -29.24
CA ASN A 285 32.63 12.36 -29.13
C ASN A 285 32.19 13.80 -28.93
N ILE A 286 31.12 14.19 -29.62
CA ILE A 286 30.48 15.50 -29.43
C ILE A 286 29.49 15.37 -28.28
N THR A 287 29.76 16.05 -27.17
CA THR A 287 28.94 15.92 -25.95
C THR A 287 27.73 16.83 -25.96
N HIS A 288 27.87 18.01 -26.55
CA HIS A 288 26.81 19.02 -26.60
C HIS A 288 26.97 19.84 -27.89
N ALA A 289 25.86 20.12 -28.56
CA ALA A 289 25.83 20.95 -29.75
C ALA A 289 24.50 21.70 -29.80
N GLU A 290 24.56 23.03 -29.86
CA GLU A 290 23.35 23.85 -29.99
C GLU A 290 23.63 25.16 -30.72
N PRO A 291 22.63 25.74 -31.40
CA PRO A 291 22.70 27.12 -31.85
C PRO A 291 22.88 28.06 -30.65
N SER A 292 23.78 29.04 -30.75
CA SER A 292 24.06 29.96 -29.64
C SER A 292 22.96 31.03 -29.49
N SER A 293 22.16 31.28 -30.52
CA SER A 293 21.01 32.19 -30.46
C SER A 293 19.78 31.51 -29.85
N GLN A 294 19.28 32.07 -28.75
CA GLN A 294 18.09 31.58 -28.06
C GLN A 294 16.82 31.63 -28.92
N GLU A 295 16.65 32.69 -29.70
CA GLU A 295 15.50 32.86 -30.61
C GLU A 295 15.44 31.73 -31.65
N TYR A 296 16.57 31.44 -32.30
CA TYR A 296 16.64 30.37 -33.30
C TYR A 296 16.41 28.98 -32.70
N ARG A 297 16.80 28.76 -31.43
CA ARG A 297 16.46 27.53 -30.70
C ARG A 297 14.96 27.37 -30.50
N MET A 298 14.25 28.46 -30.22
CA MET A 298 12.79 28.43 -30.06
C MET A 298 12.10 28.13 -31.39
N ASP A 299 12.58 28.72 -32.49
CA ASP A 299 12.04 28.47 -33.83
C ASP A 299 12.27 27.03 -34.29
N LEU A 300 13.46 26.47 -34.02
CA LEU A 300 13.79 25.09 -34.38
C LEU A 300 13.02 24.07 -33.52
N ALA A 301 12.72 24.41 -32.26
CA ALA A 301 11.91 23.58 -31.37
C ALA A 301 10.40 23.72 -31.60
N ALA A 302 9.94 24.78 -32.27
CA ALA A 302 8.52 25.03 -32.54
C ALA A 302 7.78 23.85 -33.20
N PRO A 303 8.26 23.21 -34.29
CA PRO A 303 7.55 22.09 -34.91
C PRO A 303 7.42 20.88 -33.97
N GLU A 304 8.46 20.59 -33.19
CA GLU A 304 8.43 19.53 -32.18
C GLU A 304 7.43 19.83 -31.06
N MET A 305 7.39 21.08 -30.59
CA MET A 305 6.41 21.53 -29.61
C MET A 305 4.98 21.45 -30.14
N VAL A 306 4.74 21.78 -31.41
CA VAL A 306 3.42 21.62 -32.05
C VAL A 306 3.06 20.15 -32.19
N ARG A 307 4.01 19.27 -32.55
CA ARG A 307 3.77 17.83 -32.62
C ARG A 307 3.38 17.26 -31.26
N VAL A 308 4.17 17.53 -30.22
CA VAL A 308 3.89 17.10 -28.84
C VAL A 308 2.57 17.68 -28.33
N ALA A 309 2.27 18.95 -28.63
CA ALA A 309 1.00 19.57 -28.26
C ALA A 309 -0.19 18.90 -28.97
N LYS A 310 -0.06 18.56 -30.26
CA LYS A 310 -1.08 17.84 -31.01
C LYS A 310 -1.31 16.44 -30.44
N GLU A 311 -0.24 15.71 -30.13
CA GLU A 311 -0.31 14.40 -29.49
C GLU A 311 -0.98 14.46 -28.11
N ALA A 312 -0.63 15.46 -27.31
CA ALA A 312 -1.27 15.71 -26.01
C ALA A 312 -2.76 16.03 -26.18
N TYR A 313 -3.12 16.83 -27.19
CA TYR A 313 -4.52 17.16 -27.48
C TYR A 313 -5.31 15.93 -27.94
N THR A 314 -4.75 15.11 -28.84
CA THR A 314 -5.39 13.86 -29.27
C THR A 314 -5.59 12.90 -28.10
N TYR A 315 -4.60 12.78 -27.21
CA TYR A 315 -4.72 11.94 -26.03
C TYR A 315 -5.80 12.45 -25.06
N GLN A 316 -5.88 13.77 -24.86
CA GLN A 316 -6.94 14.37 -24.05
C GLN A 316 -8.33 14.13 -24.66
N TYR A 317 -8.46 14.25 -25.97
CA TYR A 317 -9.71 13.99 -26.69
C TYR A 317 -10.14 12.53 -26.57
N GLU A 318 -9.22 11.57 -26.79
CA GLU A 318 -9.49 10.14 -26.61
C GLU A 318 -9.89 9.81 -25.16
N LEU A 319 -9.21 10.41 -24.19
CA LEU A 319 -9.54 10.23 -22.77
C LEU A 319 -10.94 10.78 -22.45
N GLN A 320 -11.30 11.94 -23.00
CA GLN A 320 -12.62 12.52 -22.81
C GLN A 320 -13.71 11.64 -23.44
N LEU A 321 -13.50 11.14 -24.67
CA LEU A 321 -14.44 10.23 -25.32
C LEU A 321 -14.66 8.95 -24.49
N ARG A 322 -13.58 8.37 -23.94
CA ARG A 322 -13.70 7.21 -23.03
C ARG A 322 -14.47 7.54 -21.75
N LYS A 323 -14.28 8.74 -21.18
CA LYS A 323 -15.05 9.17 -20.02
C LYS A 323 -16.53 9.31 -20.33
N GLU A 324 -16.88 9.95 -21.44
CA GLU A 324 -18.27 10.10 -21.89
C GLU A 324 -18.93 8.75 -22.15
N GLN A 325 -18.21 7.80 -22.75
CA GLN A 325 -18.68 6.42 -22.94
C GLN A 325 -18.91 5.71 -21.60
N ASN A 326 -17.93 5.75 -20.70
CA ASN A 326 -18.03 5.12 -19.38
C ASN A 326 -19.16 5.73 -18.53
N GLU A 327 -19.35 7.04 -18.57
CA GLU A 327 -20.47 7.72 -17.89
C GLU A 327 -21.82 7.32 -18.51
N GLY A 328 -21.88 7.19 -19.85
CA GLY A 328 -23.05 6.71 -20.56
C GLY A 328 -23.42 5.27 -20.16
N ASP A 329 -22.44 4.38 -20.11
CA ASP A 329 -22.64 2.97 -19.73
C ASP A 329 -22.99 2.83 -18.25
N LEU A 330 -22.33 3.58 -17.35
CA LEU A 330 -22.67 3.63 -15.93
C LEU A 330 -24.13 4.10 -15.72
N ASN A 331 -24.60 5.08 -16.50
CA ASN A 331 -25.99 5.53 -16.44
C ASN A 331 -26.98 4.45 -16.90
N LYS A 332 -26.63 3.65 -17.91
CA LYS A 332 -27.45 2.50 -18.35
C LYS A 332 -27.49 1.42 -17.27
N GLU A 333 -26.34 1.06 -16.68
CA GLU A 333 -26.26 0.10 -15.59
C GLU A 333 -27.08 0.57 -14.37
N LEU A 334 -26.99 1.85 -14.02
CA LEU A 334 -27.76 2.42 -12.92
C LEU A 334 -29.27 2.42 -13.20
N ALA A 335 -29.68 2.65 -14.45
CA ALA A 335 -31.07 2.50 -14.86
C ALA A 335 -31.55 1.03 -14.77
N ALA A 336 -30.75 0.09 -15.25
CA ALA A 336 -31.04 -1.34 -15.16
C ALA A 336 -31.14 -1.82 -13.70
N LEU A 337 -30.22 -1.38 -12.83
CA LEU A 337 -30.27 -1.65 -11.39
C LEU A 337 -31.51 -1.04 -10.71
N ARG A 338 -31.95 0.14 -11.14
CA ARG A 338 -33.20 0.75 -10.64
C ARG A 338 -34.43 -0.04 -11.07
N GLU A 339 -34.44 -0.55 -12.31
CA GLU A 339 -35.51 -1.40 -12.82
C GLU A 339 -35.58 -2.72 -12.06
N THR A 340 -34.45 -3.42 -11.87
CA THR A 340 -34.41 -4.68 -11.10
C THR A 340 -34.83 -4.47 -9.65
N LEU A 341 -34.40 -3.37 -9.01
CA LEU A 341 -34.81 -3.02 -7.66
C LEU A 341 -36.32 -2.73 -7.59
N SER A 342 -36.87 -2.02 -8.59
CA SER A 342 -38.31 -1.78 -8.69
C SER A 342 -39.11 -3.08 -8.83
N ALA A 343 -38.64 -4.00 -9.68
CA ALA A 343 -39.25 -5.32 -9.86
C ALA A 343 -39.23 -6.14 -8.56
N ILE A 344 -38.09 -6.21 -7.87
CA ILE A 344 -37.96 -6.89 -6.57
C ILE A 344 -38.89 -6.28 -5.53
N ARG A 345 -39.02 -4.94 -5.47
CA ARG A 345 -39.95 -4.27 -4.55
C ARG A 345 -41.41 -4.62 -4.85
N ALA A 346 -41.79 -4.66 -6.12
CA ALA A 346 -43.13 -5.07 -6.53
C ALA A 346 -43.40 -6.52 -6.11
N GLU A 347 -42.44 -7.43 -6.31
CA GLU A 347 -42.53 -8.83 -5.91
C GLU A 347 -42.68 -8.98 -4.38
N ILE A 348 -41.85 -8.28 -3.58
CA ILE A 348 -41.97 -8.25 -2.11
C ILE A 348 -43.37 -7.77 -1.69
N ALA A 349 -43.89 -6.71 -2.31
CA ALA A 349 -45.23 -6.19 -1.99
C ALA A 349 -46.32 -7.22 -2.32
N THR A 350 -46.20 -7.94 -3.44
CA THR A 350 -47.14 -9.02 -3.78
C THR A 350 -47.10 -10.17 -2.78
N TYR A 351 -45.90 -10.59 -2.35
CA TYR A 351 -45.75 -11.64 -1.33
C TYR A 351 -46.29 -11.19 0.03
N GLN A 352 -46.03 -9.95 0.44
CA GLN A 352 -46.59 -9.40 1.69
C GLN A 352 -48.12 -9.39 1.65
N ALA A 353 -48.73 -8.93 0.55
CA ALA A 353 -50.19 -8.97 0.40
C ALA A 353 -50.74 -10.41 0.43
N GLN A 354 -50.07 -11.38 -0.20
CA GLN A 354 -50.45 -12.78 -0.14
C GLN A 354 -50.36 -13.34 1.29
N MET A 355 -49.29 -13.03 2.02
CA MET A 355 -49.13 -13.46 3.41
C MET A 355 -50.18 -12.85 4.33
N ASP A 356 -50.50 -11.56 4.17
CA ASP A 356 -51.52 -10.88 4.96
C ASP A 356 -52.90 -11.48 4.71
N THR A 357 -53.26 -11.71 3.44
CA THR A 357 -54.54 -12.36 3.11
C THR A 357 -54.60 -13.81 3.60
N ALA A 358 -53.50 -14.57 3.55
CA ALA A 358 -53.43 -15.91 4.11
C ALA A 358 -53.60 -15.89 5.63
N ARG A 359 -52.90 -14.98 6.33
CA ARG A 359 -53.00 -14.79 7.77
C ARG A 359 -54.40 -14.35 8.20
N GLU A 360 -55.02 -13.43 7.48
CA GLU A 360 -56.41 -13.02 7.74
C GLU A 360 -57.38 -14.20 7.55
N ARG A 361 -57.20 -15.00 6.50
CA ARG A 361 -58.03 -16.20 6.27
C ARG A 361 -57.88 -17.21 7.40
N GLU A 362 -56.64 -17.49 7.83
CA GLU A 362 -56.40 -18.43 8.94
C GLU A 362 -56.94 -17.92 10.27
N THR A 363 -56.70 -16.65 10.60
CA THR A 363 -57.23 -16.04 11.82
C THR A 363 -58.76 -15.99 11.82
N ASN A 364 -59.39 -15.70 10.68
CA ASN A 364 -60.84 -15.73 10.54
C ASN A 364 -61.40 -17.15 10.65
N ARG A 365 -60.74 -18.16 10.04
CA ARG A 365 -61.12 -19.58 10.20
C ARG A 365 -61.01 -20.03 11.65
N ALA A 366 -59.90 -19.70 12.32
CA ALA A 366 -59.70 -20.02 13.73
C ALA A 366 -60.75 -19.35 14.63
N ARG A 367 -61.06 -18.06 14.40
CA ARG A 367 -62.12 -17.34 15.12
C ARG A 367 -63.50 -17.90 14.86
N ALA A 368 -63.82 -18.27 13.62
CA ALA A 368 -65.10 -18.88 13.27
C ALA A 368 -65.26 -20.24 13.97
N ALA A 369 -64.24 -21.09 13.93
CA ALA A 369 -64.24 -22.38 14.62
C ALA A 369 -64.33 -22.22 16.15
N ALA A 370 -63.64 -21.23 16.72
CA ALA A 370 -63.73 -20.93 18.16
C ALA A 370 -65.13 -20.43 18.53
N ARG A 371 -65.72 -19.52 17.75
CA ARG A 371 -67.09 -19.03 17.96
C ARG A 371 -68.11 -20.15 17.85
N GLN A 372 -67.98 -21.04 16.86
CA GLN A 372 -68.86 -22.18 16.70
C GLN A 372 -68.83 -23.06 17.96
N ARG A 373 -67.63 -23.44 18.42
CA ARG A 373 -67.47 -24.23 19.66
C ARG A 373 -68.02 -23.52 20.89
N LEU A 374 -67.84 -22.20 21.01
CA LEU A 374 -68.40 -21.41 22.11
C LEU A 374 -69.93 -21.40 22.07
N VAL A 375 -70.55 -21.19 20.90
CA VAL A 375 -72.00 -21.20 20.76
C VAL A 375 -72.58 -22.59 21.05
N GLU A 376 -71.92 -23.66 20.57
CA GLU A 376 -72.28 -25.03 20.89
C GLU A 376 -72.21 -25.27 22.41
N ALA A 377 -71.11 -24.90 23.06
CA ALA A 377 -70.93 -25.04 24.50
C ALA A 377 -71.92 -24.19 25.33
N GLU A 378 -72.21 -22.95 24.89
CA GLU A 378 -73.23 -22.11 25.53
C GLU A 378 -74.64 -22.70 25.36
N SER A 379 -74.94 -23.25 24.18
CA SER A 379 -76.23 -23.88 23.90
C SER A 379 -76.43 -25.13 24.74
N THR A 380 -75.41 -26.00 24.84
CA THR A 380 -75.48 -27.18 25.71
C THR A 380 -75.59 -26.78 27.17
N ALA A 381 -74.79 -25.82 27.63
CA ALA A 381 -74.88 -25.31 29.01
C ALA A 381 -76.25 -24.71 29.33
N LYS A 382 -76.85 -23.94 28.42
CA LYS A 382 -78.22 -23.39 28.60
C LYS A 382 -79.29 -24.48 28.62
N ALA A 383 -79.18 -25.49 27.74
CA ALA A 383 -80.10 -26.62 27.74
C ALA A 383 -80.03 -27.40 29.07
N ASN A 384 -78.81 -27.65 29.55
CA ASN A 384 -78.57 -28.32 30.83
C ASN A 384 -79.11 -27.50 32.00
N ALA A 385 -78.89 -26.18 32.01
CA ALA A 385 -79.43 -25.28 33.03
C ALA A 385 -80.97 -25.28 33.03
N ALA A 386 -81.61 -25.24 31.86
CA ALA A 386 -83.07 -25.29 31.75
C ALA A 386 -83.66 -26.62 32.25
N LEU A 387 -82.99 -27.75 31.97
CA LEU A 387 -83.39 -29.06 32.51
C LEU A 387 -83.32 -29.09 34.04
N LEU A 388 -82.25 -28.55 34.63
CA LEU A 388 -82.08 -28.46 36.08
C LEU A 388 -83.11 -27.52 36.72
N GLU A 389 -83.39 -26.37 36.10
CA GLU A 389 -84.40 -25.42 36.58
C GLU A 389 -85.80 -26.04 36.57
N ALA A 390 -86.16 -26.73 35.47
CA ALA A 390 -87.43 -27.45 35.39
C ALA A 390 -87.53 -28.53 36.48
N GLN A 391 -86.45 -29.28 36.75
CA GLN A 391 -86.42 -30.26 37.84
C GLN A 391 -86.58 -29.61 39.22
N ALA A 392 -85.91 -28.48 39.46
CA ALA A 392 -86.02 -27.73 40.72
C ALA A 392 -87.46 -27.25 40.97
N LEU A 393 -88.15 -26.76 39.93
CA LEU A 393 -89.56 -26.37 40.01
C LEU A 393 -90.48 -27.57 40.33
N ASP A 394 -90.27 -28.72 39.67
CA ASP A 394 -91.04 -29.93 39.94
C ASP A 394 -90.79 -30.45 41.38
N ILE A 395 -89.53 -30.47 41.86
CA ILE A 395 -89.20 -30.84 43.25
C ILE A 395 -89.90 -29.90 44.24
N ARG A 396 -89.85 -28.59 43.99
CA ARG A 396 -90.51 -27.59 44.82
C ARG A 396 -92.03 -27.82 44.86
N ALA A 397 -92.65 -28.13 43.72
CA ALA A 397 -94.06 -28.44 43.63
C ALA A 397 -94.42 -29.71 44.44
N ILE A 398 -93.63 -30.78 44.35
CA ILE A 398 -93.83 -31.98 45.20
C ILE A 398 -93.66 -31.65 46.67
N SER A 399 -92.60 -30.94 47.05
CA SER A 399 -92.34 -30.57 48.44
C SER A 399 -93.49 -29.75 49.03
N SER A 400 -94.18 -28.93 48.23
CA SER A 400 -95.39 -28.23 48.67
C SER A 400 -96.63 -29.12 48.72
N ALA A 401 -96.71 -30.16 47.88
CA ALA A 401 -97.88 -31.02 47.73
C ALA A 401 -97.87 -32.26 48.63
N SER A 402 -96.74 -32.62 49.25
CA SER A 402 -96.58 -33.88 50.00
C SER A 402 -97.30 -33.92 51.36
N ALA A 403 -97.77 -32.78 51.86
CA ALA A 403 -98.51 -32.71 53.13
C ALA A 403 -99.59 -31.63 53.10
N PRO A 404 -100.64 -31.78 52.28
CA PRO A 404 -101.68 -30.77 52.13
C PRO A 404 -102.51 -30.60 53.42
N GLU A 405 -102.58 -31.62 54.27
CA GLU A 405 -103.23 -31.55 55.58
C GLU A 405 -102.50 -30.59 56.53
N ILE A 406 -101.17 -30.48 56.41
CA ILE A 406 -100.38 -29.51 57.20
C ILE A 406 -100.69 -28.08 56.75
N LEU A 407 -100.93 -27.87 55.45
CA LEU A 407 -101.30 -26.56 54.93
C LEU A 407 -102.70 -26.14 55.40
N GLU A 408 -103.66 -27.07 55.36
CA GLU A 408 -105.01 -26.87 55.92
C GLU A 408 -104.94 -26.58 57.43
N TYR A 409 -104.16 -27.37 58.18
CA TYR A 409 -103.97 -27.16 59.61
C TYR A 409 -103.38 -25.78 59.92
N ARG A 410 -102.34 -25.36 59.18
CA ARG A 410 -101.74 -24.03 59.36
C ARG A 410 -102.72 -22.90 59.02
N PHE A 411 -103.52 -23.07 57.97
CA PHE A 411 -104.54 -22.09 57.62
C PHE A 411 -105.62 -21.99 58.70
N GLN A 412 -106.11 -23.12 59.20
CA GLN A 412 -107.06 -23.13 60.31
C GLN A 412 -106.47 -22.45 61.55
N GLN A 413 -105.20 -22.68 61.86
CA GLN A 413 -104.50 -22.01 62.97
C GLN A 413 -104.41 -20.50 62.75
N GLU A 414 -104.09 -20.04 61.53
CA GLU A 414 -104.05 -18.61 61.19
C GLU A 414 -105.43 -17.95 61.25
N VAL A 415 -106.47 -18.64 60.80
CA VAL A 415 -107.87 -18.18 60.89
C VAL A 415 -108.31 -18.03 62.35
N LEU A 416 -107.97 -18.99 63.21
CA LEU A 416 -108.25 -18.92 64.64
C LEU A 416 -107.52 -17.74 65.32
N ASP A 417 -106.26 -17.49 64.95
CA ASP A 417 -105.47 -16.38 65.48
C ASP A 417 -106.07 -15.02 65.07
N ARG A 418 -106.50 -14.90 63.80
CA ARG A 418 -107.23 -13.72 63.29
C ARG A 418 -108.58 -13.54 64.00
N LEU A 419 -109.34 -14.61 64.22
CA LEU A 419 -110.60 -14.56 64.98
C LEU A 419 -110.38 -14.12 66.42
N GLY A 420 -109.34 -14.62 67.09
CA GLY A 420 -108.95 -14.17 68.43
C GLY A 420 -108.63 -12.68 68.48
N THR A 421 -107.93 -12.18 67.46
CA THR A 421 -107.57 -10.75 67.35
C THR A 421 -108.82 -9.87 67.15
N VAL A 422 -109.80 -10.31 66.37
CA VAL A 422 -111.05 -9.57 66.13
C VAL A 422 -111.98 -9.63 67.34
N ALA A 423 -112.07 -10.79 68.02
CA ALA A 423 -112.85 -10.94 69.24
C ALA A 423 -112.37 -9.99 70.36
N GLY A 424 -111.06 -9.73 70.46
CA GLY A 424 -110.50 -8.75 71.40
C GLY A 424 -110.86 -7.28 71.11
N ARG A 425 -111.51 -6.97 69.98
CA ARG A 425 -111.83 -5.60 69.54
C ARG A 425 -113.34 -5.29 69.47
N LEU A 426 -114.21 -6.21 69.90
CA LEU A 426 -115.67 -5.99 69.92
C LEU A 426 -116.13 -5.27 71.21
N PRO A 427 -116.93 -4.19 71.13
CA PRO A 427 -117.50 -3.52 72.31
C PRO A 427 -118.64 -4.33 72.96
N GLN A 428 -118.66 -4.42 74.30
CA GLN A 428 -119.73 -5.07 75.07
C GLN A 428 -121.00 -4.19 75.08
N VAL A 429 -122.14 -4.75 74.67
CA VAL A 429 -123.46 -4.09 74.72
C VAL A 429 -124.31 -4.78 75.80
N VAL A 430 -124.74 -4.03 76.82
CA VAL A 430 -125.64 -4.51 77.89
C VAL A 430 -127.08 -4.14 77.54
N HIS A 431 -127.95 -5.13 77.37
CA HIS A 431 -129.38 -4.94 77.10
C HIS A 431 -130.17 -4.71 78.40
N LEU A 432 -131.01 -3.67 78.42
CA LEU A 432 -132.05 -3.42 79.44
C LEU A 432 -133.43 -3.46 78.77
N GLY A 433 -134.25 -4.46 79.10
CA GLY A 433 -135.72 -4.36 79.06
C GLY A 433 -136.50 -4.88 77.83
N ALA A 434 -137.07 -6.09 78.01
CA ALA A 434 -138.40 -6.58 77.59
C ALA A 434 -138.86 -6.56 76.11
N SER A 435 -138.59 -7.67 75.39
CA SER A 435 -139.57 -8.60 74.77
C SER A 435 -138.97 -9.30 73.54
N GLY A 436 -138.92 -10.65 73.54
CA GLY A 436 -138.68 -11.48 72.35
C GLY A 436 -137.41 -12.36 72.42
N ASP A 437 -137.62 -13.67 72.51
CA ASP A 437 -136.63 -14.76 72.59
C ASP A 437 -135.90 -14.97 71.24
N GLU A 438 -134.61 -14.63 71.16
CA GLU A 438 -133.62 -15.24 70.24
C GLU A 438 -132.18 -14.94 70.73
N PRO A 439 -131.37 -15.95 71.14
CA PRO A 439 -130.01 -15.69 71.60
C PRO A 439 -129.07 -15.42 70.41
N ILE A 440 -128.64 -14.17 70.27
CA ILE A 440 -127.67 -13.76 69.24
C ILE A 440 -126.31 -14.43 69.51
N ASN A 441 -125.86 -15.30 68.59
CA ASN A 441 -124.59 -16.02 68.70
C ASN A 441 -123.44 -15.16 68.14
N PHE A 442 -122.72 -14.46 69.03
CA PHE A 442 -121.65 -13.50 68.68
C PHE A 442 -120.53 -14.09 67.81
N LEU A 443 -120.27 -15.40 67.91
CA LEU A 443 -119.26 -16.08 67.11
C LEU A 443 -119.66 -16.16 65.62
N GLN A 444 -120.95 -16.37 65.35
CA GLN A 444 -121.47 -16.43 63.99
C GLN A 444 -121.52 -15.05 63.33
N ILE A 445 -121.75 -13.99 64.12
CA ILE A 445 -121.66 -12.60 63.65
C ILE A 445 -120.22 -12.20 63.36
N ALA A 446 -119.27 -12.57 64.25
CA ALA A 446 -117.85 -12.30 64.02
C ALA A 446 -117.32 -13.00 62.76
N GLN A 447 -117.74 -14.25 62.51
CA GLN A 447 -117.44 -14.99 61.27
C GLN A 447 -118.00 -14.27 60.03
N ARG A 448 -119.25 -13.81 60.09
CA ARG A 448 -119.90 -13.09 58.99
C ARG A 448 -119.28 -11.73 58.71
N MET A 449 -118.79 -11.04 59.74
CA MET A 449 -118.12 -9.74 59.62
C MET A 449 -116.72 -9.86 58.98
N ILE A 450 -116.05 -11.01 59.15
CA ILE A 450 -114.76 -11.32 58.52
C ILE A 450 -114.95 -11.97 57.12
N GLY A 451 -116.20 -12.22 56.71
CA GLY A 451 -116.53 -12.78 55.40
C GLY A 451 -116.13 -14.25 55.25
N MET A 452 -115.95 -14.98 56.35
CA MET A 452 -115.61 -16.40 56.33
C MET A 452 -116.82 -17.25 56.71
N ASP A 453 -117.51 -17.78 55.70
CA ASP A 453 -118.36 -18.96 55.86
C ASP A 453 -117.46 -20.20 55.97
N ASN A 454 -117.87 -21.19 56.75
CA ASN A 454 -117.12 -22.38 57.16
C ASN A 454 -116.62 -23.26 55.97
N GLN A 455 -115.63 -22.78 55.22
CA GLN A 455 -115.00 -23.48 54.10
C GLN A 455 -113.58 -23.86 54.48
N SER A 456 -113.30 -25.17 54.45
CA SER A 456 -111.93 -25.69 54.43
C SER A 456 -111.22 -25.17 53.18
N LEU A 457 -109.93 -24.86 53.29
CA LEU A 457 -109.11 -24.31 52.19
C LEU A 457 -109.07 -25.27 50.99
N TYR A 458 -109.12 -26.58 51.29
CA TYR A 458 -109.25 -27.64 50.30
C TYR A 458 -110.44 -28.55 50.65
N THR A 459 -111.23 -28.93 49.65
CA THR A 459 -112.21 -30.02 49.82
C THR A 459 -111.50 -31.37 49.83
N THR A 460 -112.15 -32.42 50.32
CA THR A 460 -111.58 -33.79 50.27
C THR A 460 -111.29 -34.24 48.84
N GLN A 461 -112.04 -33.74 47.86
CA GLN A 461 -111.81 -33.95 46.43
C GLN A 461 -110.58 -33.18 45.92
N ASP A 462 -110.34 -31.96 46.40
CA ASP A 462 -109.13 -31.19 46.07
C ASP A 462 -107.88 -31.85 46.64
N LEU A 463 -107.96 -32.39 47.86
CA LEU A 463 -106.85 -33.15 48.47
C LEU A 463 -106.49 -34.38 47.65
N GLN A 464 -107.49 -35.11 47.13
CA GLN A 464 -107.25 -36.25 46.23
C GLN A 464 -106.61 -35.78 44.91
N THR A 465 -107.12 -34.71 44.32
CA THR A 465 -106.58 -34.12 43.09
C THR A 465 -105.12 -33.67 43.27
N ILE A 466 -104.78 -33.08 44.42
CA ILE A 466 -103.40 -32.68 44.77
C ILE A 466 -102.50 -33.90 44.88
N ARG A 467 -102.95 -34.99 45.53
CA ARG A 467 -102.18 -36.24 45.63
C ARG A 467 -101.96 -36.91 44.27
N GLU A 468 -102.98 -36.95 43.43
CA GLU A 468 -102.88 -37.49 42.07
C GLU A 468 -101.89 -36.68 41.21
N ARG A 469 -101.96 -35.34 41.30
CA ARG A 469 -100.98 -34.44 40.66
C ARG A 469 -99.58 -34.63 41.23
N ALA A 470 -99.44 -34.79 42.55
CA ALA A 470 -98.14 -35.05 43.18
C ALA A 470 -97.51 -36.35 42.67
N ASN A 471 -98.30 -37.43 42.53
CA ASN A 471 -97.84 -38.69 41.94
C ASN A 471 -97.40 -38.51 40.47
N THR A 472 -98.15 -37.70 39.71
CA THR A 472 -97.81 -37.37 38.31
C THR A 472 -96.50 -36.58 38.21
N ILE A 473 -96.31 -35.57 39.09
CA ILE A 473 -95.06 -34.80 39.16
C ILE A 473 -93.92 -35.72 39.61
N GLN A 474 -94.15 -36.65 40.55
CA GLN A 474 -93.14 -37.62 40.99
C GLN A 474 -92.68 -38.53 39.85
N GLY A 475 -93.61 -38.95 38.98
CA GLY A 475 -93.29 -39.65 37.74
C GLY A 475 -92.34 -38.84 36.85
N ARG A 476 -92.68 -37.58 36.58
CA ARG A 476 -91.83 -36.66 35.79
C ARG A 476 -90.45 -36.42 36.42
N ILE A 477 -90.36 -36.32 37.74
CA ILE A 477 -89.07 -36.16 38.42
C ILE A 477 -88.21 -37.41 38.24
N ARG A 478 -88.77 -38.62 38.40
CA ARG A 478 -88.00 -39.86 38.19
C ARG A 478 -87.48 -39.96 36.77
N GLU A 479 -88.33 -39.66 35.79
CA GLU A 479 -87.95 -39.64 34.37
C GLU A 479 -86.82 -38.62 34.12
N ARG A 480 -87.00 -37.36 34.54
CA ARG A 480 -85.98 -36.31 34.36
C ARG A 480 -84.70 -36.59 35.15
N SER A 481 -84.78 -37.26 36.31
CA SER A 481 -83.58 -37.67 37.07
C SER A 481 -82.75 -38.68 36.28
N SER A 482 -83.40 -39.63 35.60
CA SER A 482 -82.69 -40.57 34.73
C SER A 482 -82.06 -39.91 33.50
N GLU A 483 -82.73 -38.88 32.94
CA GLU A 483 -82.19 -38.08 31.83
C GLU A 483 -80.97 -37.28 32.27
N ILE A 484 -81.03 -36.64 33.45
CA ILE A 484 -79.90 -35.90 34.03
C ILE A 484 -78.72 -36.81 34.35
N GLU A 485 -78.97 -37.99 34.91
CA GLU A 485 -77.90 -38.98 35.14
C GLU A 485 -77.21 -39.39 33.84
N ARG A 486 -77.96 -39.55 32.75
CA ARG A 486 -77.40 -39.83 31.42
C ARG A 486 -76.55 -38.66 30.90
N VAL A 487 -77.05 -37.43 30.95
CA VAL A 487 -76.30 -36.23 30.52
C VAL A 487 -75.03 -36.05 31.35
N MET A 488 -75.11 -36.26 32.67
CA MET A 488 -73.95 -36.19 33.58
C MET A 488 -72.93 -37.30 33.31
N ALA A 489 -73.38 -38.49 32.92
CA ALA A 489 -72.49 -39.58 32.52
C ALA A 489 -71.79 -39.26 31.18
N GLU A 490 -72.51 -38.69 30.21
CA GLU A 490 -71.96 -38.21 28.95
C GLU A 490 -70.93 -37.09 29.16
N GLU A 491 -71.21 -36.10 30.02
CA GLU A 491 -70.25 -35.04 30.38
C GLU A 491 -69.02 -35.58 31.12
N ARG A 492 -69.17 -36.55 32.02
CA ARG A 492 -68.02 -37.20 32.69
C ARG A 492 -67.16 -38.01 31.72
N SER A 493 -67.77 -38.57 30.69
CA SER A 493 -67.07 -39.28 29.61
C SER A 493 -66.33 -38.31 28.69
N ALA A 494 -66.93 -37.15 28.43
CA ALA A 494 -66.34 -36.08 27.60
C ALA A 494 -65.30 -35.23 28.35
N GLY A 495 -65.35 -35.18 29.68
CA GLY A 495 -64.45 -34.44 30.56
C GLY A 495 -63.11 -35.13 30.88
N GLY A 496 -62.80 -36.25 30.23
CA GLY A 496 -61.45 -36.82 30.25
C GLY A 496 -60.46 -35.79 29.71
N ALA A 497 -59.39 -35.52 30.47
CA ALA A 497 -58.31 -34.60 30.08
C ALA A 497 -57.90 -34.83 28.61
N PRO A 498 -57.62 -33.77 27.83
CA PRO A 498 -57.27 -33.94 26.42
C PRO A 498 -56.06 -34.87 26.34
N GLU A 499 -56.27 -36.04 25.74
CA GLU A 499 -55.19 -36.92 25.34
C GLU A 499 -54.26 -36.07 24.47
N ARG A 500 -53.06 -35.80 24.99
CA ARG A 500 -52.06 -34.95 24.36
C ARG A 500 -51.72 -35.61 23.04
N ALA A 501 -52.31 -35.16 21.94
CA ALA A 501 -52.11 -35.76 20.63
C ALA A 501 -50.63 -35.64 20.22
N PRO A 502 -49.87 -36.73 20.11
CA PRO A 502 -48.47 -36.68 19.68
C PRO A 502 -48.33 -36.32 18.19
N ALA A 503 -49.41 -36.39 17.41
CA ALA A 503 -49.39 -36.21 15.95
C ALA A 503 -49.19 -34.74 15.48
N ALA A 504 -49.41 -33.74 16.34
CA ALA A 504 -49.30 -32.34 15.93
C ALA A 504 -47.83 -31.84 15.89
N GLU A 505 -46.96 -32.37 16.76
CA GLU A 505 -45.54 -32.00 16.80
C GLU A 505 -44.74 -32.70 15.68
N GLU A 506 -45.06 -33.96 15.32
CA GLU A 506 -44.41 -34.63 14.18
C GLU A 506 -44.82 -34.01 12.83
N ALA A 507 -46.10 -33.69 12.62
CA ALA A 507 -46.56 -33.07 11.37
C ALA A 507 -46.06 -31.63 11.17
N THR A 508 -45.69 -30.94 12.24
CA THR A 508 -45.04 -29.62 12.16
C THR A 508 -43.53 -29.75 11.97
N ALA A 509 -42.88 -30.74 12.58
CA ALA A 509 -41.47 -31.02 12.34
C ALA A 509 -41.20 -31.43 10.88
N ASP A 510 -42.03 -32.31 10.31
CA ASP A 510 -41.89 -32.77 8.92
C ASP A 510 -42.09 -31.63 7.90
N ARG A 511 -43.05 -30.74 8.14
CA ARG A 511 -43.27 -29.54 7.29
C ARG A 511 -42.13 -28.53 7.38
N VAL A 512 -41.54 -28.37 8.56
CA VAL A 512 -40.39 -27.47 8.74
C VAL A 512 -39.16 -28.04 8.03
N GLU A 513 -38.98 -29.37 8.05
CA GLU A 513 -37.88 -30.03 7.35
C GLU A 513 -38.09 -30.07 5.83
N GLU A 514 -39.33 -30.21 5.35
CA GLU A 514 -39.70 -30.05 3.92
C GLU A 514 -39.37 -28.64 3.41
N ILE A 515 -39.70 -27.60 4.20
CA ILE A 515 -39.35 -26.21 3.87
C ILE A 515 -37.82 -26.04 3.87
N ARG A 516 -37.10 -26.62 4.83
CA ARG A 516 -35.64 -26.55 4.92
C ARG A 516 -34.94 -27.21 3.73
N GLN A 517 -35.46 -28.33 3.25
CA GLN A 517 -34.98 -29.01 2.04
C GLN A 517 -35.30 -28.21 0.77
N SER A 518 -36.47 -27.58 0.67
CA SER A 518 -36.84 -26.75 -0.50
C SER A 518 -36.02 -25.46 -0.64
N VAL A 519 -35.46 -24.94 0.46
CA VAL A 519 -34.58 -23.74 0.45
C VAL A 519 -33.12 -24.11 0.18
N THR A 520 -32.72 -25.36 0.43
CA THR A 520 -31.38 -25.90 0.11
C THR A 520 -31.31 -26.54 -1.28
N ASP A 521 -32.39 -26.45 -2.05
CA ASP A 521 -32.49 -27.02 -3.39
C ASP A 521 -31.46 -26.35 -4.33
N GLU A 522 -30.63 -27.18 -4.96
CA GLU A 522 -29.47 -26.83 -5.79
C GLU A 522 -29.82 -25.85 -6.94
N ARG A 523 -31.11 -25.76 -7.29
CA ARG A 523 -31.69 -24.82 -8.27
C ARG A 523 -31.72 -23.35 -7.81
N ILE A 524 -31.92 -23.08 -6.52
CA ILE A 524 -31.88 -21.70 -6.00
C ILE A 524 -30.41 -21.24 -5.97
N GLN A 525 -29.51 -22.14 -5.58
CA GLN A 525 -28.07 -21.87 -5.58
C GLN A 525 -27.52 -21.68 -7.00
N GLU A 526 -27.92 -22.51 -7.98
CA GLU A 526 -27.61 -22.31 -9.40
C GLU A 526 -28.16 -20.99 -9.95
N ARG A 527 -29.35 -20.56 -9.53
CA ARG A 527 -29.97 -19.30 -10.00
C ARG A 527 -29.25 -18.08 -9.42
N VAL A 528 -28.77 -18.14 -8.18
CA VAL A 528 -27.95 -17.09 -7.56
C VAL A 528 -26.55 -17.05 -8.17
N VAL A 529 -25.94 -18.20 -8.46
CA VAL A 529 -24.65 -18.29 -9.16
C VAL A 529 -24.76 -17.75 -10.59
N ARG A 530 -25.84 -18.07 -11.33
CA ARG A 530 -26.06 -17.51 -12.68
C ARG A 530 -26.19 -15.99 -12.70
N ILE A 531 -26.80 -15.39 -11.67
CA ILE A 531 -26.91 -13.92 -11.53
C ILE A 531 -25.55 -13.29 -11.15
N GLY A 532 -24.66 -14.06 -10.51
CA GLY A 532 -23.29 -13.65 -10.20
C GLY A 532 -22.32 -13.80 -11.39
N GLU A 533 -22.47 -14.85 -12.20
CA GLU A 533 -21.61 -15.12 -13.36
C GLU A 533 -21.88 -14.16 -14.52
N ASP A 534 -23.14 -13.73 -14.74
CA ASP A 534 -23.50 -12.74 -15.77
C ASP A 534 -22.95 -11.33 -15.49
N ASN A 535 -22.52 -11.06 -14.24
CA ASN A 535 -21.88 -9.81 -13.83
C ASN A 535 -20.34 -9.91 -13.70
N GLY A 536 -19.77 -11.10 -13.91
CA GLY A 536 -18.34 -11.38 -13.67
C GLY A 536 -17.43 -11.31 -14.91
N GLU A 537 -17.98 -11.39 -16.12
CA GLU A 537 -17.17 -11.58 -17.34
C GLU A 537 -16.70 -10.28 -18.05
N GLN A 538 -16.93 -9.08 -17.48
CA GLN A 538 -16.45 -7.83 -18.08
C GLN A 538 -15.37 -7.07 -17.30
N SER A 539 -14.84 -7.61 -16.19
CA SER A 539 -13.78 -6.90 -15.45
C SER A 539 -12.70 -7.84 -14.92
N SER A 540 -11.76 -8.23 -15.78
CA SER A 540 -10.36 -8.51 -15.39
C SER A 540 -9.48 -8.90 -16.57
N ALA A 541 -8.96 -7.90 -17.30
CA ALA A 541 -7.73 -8.07 -18.06
C ALA A 541 -6.85 -6.82 -17.88
N PRO A 542 -5.64 -6.93 -17.30
CA PRO A 542 -4.72 -5.80 -17.23
C PRO A 542 -4.17 -5.51 -18.64
N PRO A 543 -4.01 -4.24 -19.04
CA PRO A 543 -3.56 -3.90 -20.39
C PRO A 543 -2.11 -4.32 -20.58
N GLN A 544 -1.88 -5.27 -21.50
CA GLN A 544 -0.55 -5.59 -21.99
C GLN A 544 -0.02 -4.42 -22.83
N ARG A 545 1.21 -3.99 -22.55
CA ARG A 545 1.93 -2.98 -23.35
C ARG A 545 2.17 -3.52 -24.77
N PRO A 546 1.96 -2.71 -25.83
CA PRO A 546 2.38 -3.10 -27.17
C PRO A 546 3.92 -2.99 -27.30
N ARG A 547 4.53 -4.03 -27.87
CA ARG A 547 5.92 -4.01 -28.36
C ARG A 547 5.98 -3.18 -29.66
N PRO A 548 7.08 -2.47 -29.94
CA PRO A 548 7.24 -1.72 -31.18
C PRO A 548 7.46 -2.69 -32.35
N GLY A 549 6.55 -2.66 -33.32
CA GLY A 549 6.63 -3.41 -34.57
C GLY A 549 7.08 -2.52 -35.73
N ASN A 550 8.04 -3.04 -36.49
CA ASN A 550 8.71 -2.43 -37.63
C ASN A 550 7.80 -1.71 -38.62
N GLY A 551 8.26 -0.53 -39.05
CA GLY A 551 7.69 0.22 -40.16
C GLY A 551 7.79 -0.56 -41.47
N THR A 552 6.69 -0.58 -42.21
CA THR A 552 6.66 -0.90 -43.63
C THR A 552 6.03 0.32 -44.31
N GLU A 553 6.76 0.88 -45.28
CA GLU A 553 6.41 2.06 -46.07
C GLU A 553 5.05 1.93 -46.78
N PRO A 554 4.32 3.03 -47.01
CA PRO A 554 3.28 3.06 -48.02
C PRO A 554 3.85 3.56 -49.36
N GLN A 555 3.80 2.67 -50.35
CA GLN A 555 3.85 3.02 -51.77
C GLN A 555 2.63 3.92 -52.09
N GLY A 556 2.89 5.08 -52.67
CA GLY A 556 1.85 5.98 -53.16
C GLY A 556 1.29 5.47 -54.48
N ASP A 557 -0.02 5.23 -54.50
CA ASP A 557 -0.79 5.07 -55.73
C ASP A 557 -1.29 6.43 -56.22
N GLU A 558 -0.97 6.66 -57.49
CA GLU A 558 -1.31 7.77 -58.35
C GLU A 558 -2.68 7.49 -58.98
N GLU A 559 -3.72 8.29 -58.66
CA GLU A 559 -4.98 8.24 -59.41
C GLU A 559 -5.60 9.62 -59.66
N VAL A 560 -5.21 10.15 -60.82
CA VAL A 560 -5.97 10.84 -61.88
C VAL A 560 -7.50 10.98 -61.72
N ARG A 561 -7.99 12.17 -62.14
CA ARG A 561 -9.38 12.64 -62.43
C ARG A 561 -10.19 13.10 -61.20
N SER A 562 -10.78 14.29 -61.15
CA SER A 562 -11.43 15.12 -62.19
C SER A 562 -11.46 16.58 -61.77
#